data_AF-A0A8C3UTX2-F1
#
_entry.id   AF-A0A8C3UTX2-F1
#
_cell.length_a   1.000
_cell.length_b   1.000
_cell.length_c   1.000
_cell.angle_alpha   90.00
_cell.angle_beta   90.00
_cell.angle_gamma   90.00
#
_symmetry.space_group_name_H-M   'P 1'
#
loop_
_entity.id
_entity.type
_entity.pdbx_description
1 polymer ?
#
loop_
_entity_poly.entity_id
_entity_poly.type
_entity_poly.pdbx_seq_one_letter_code
_entity_poly.pdbx_strand_id
1 'polypeptide(L)'
;MPAGRERRGHPGPPHGGSPGRTGPAAGPPRFRLRPRPLPALPVPPPRGRGLRRPLARGRVRGRVEVRAASWARLRQRAARASPAPRLAAPPPAVGRWLLVCSGAVAGAVVLGGVTRLTESGLSMVDWHLVKEMKPPQTQQEWEAEFQKYQQFPEFKILNHDMTLPEFKFIWYMEYSHRMWGRVVGLAYILPAAYFWRRGWLSRPLKGRVLALCGLVCFQGLLGWYMVKSGLEEKPDSYDIPRVSQYRLAAHLGSALVLYSASLWTGLSLLLPQHKLPETKQLLRLRKFAHGTTALIFLTALSGAFVAGLDAGLVYNSFPKMGERWIPDDLLAFSPMLRNIFENPTTVQFDHRILGIASVTAVTALYLFSRKIPLPRRTRMAVTSLLAVACVQVGLGISTLLLYVPTPLAATHQSGSLALLSMALWLMNELRRVPK
;
A
#
# COMPACT_ATOMS: atom_id res chain seq x y z
N MET A 1 -33.68 62.01 37.49
CA MET A 1 -33.86 61.98 38.96
C MET A 1 -33.84 60.53 39.40
N PRO A 2 -33.09 60.20 40.47
CA PRO A 2 -32.01 59.19 40.48
C PRO A 2 -32.32 58.04 41.46
N ALA A 3 -31.56 56.95 41.61
CA ALA A 3 -30.21 56.84 42.19
C ALA A 3 -29.80 55.34 42.13
N GLY A 4 -28.54 54.90 42.14
CA GLY A 4 -27.26 55.56 42.32
C GLY A 4 -26.30 54.66 43.12
N ARG A 5 -25.08 54.47 42.57
CA ARG A 5 -23.80 54.11 43.23
C ARG A 5 -23.65 52.67 43.78
N GLU A 6 -22.48 52.04 43.78
CA GLU A 6 -21.13 52.59 43.91
C GLU A 6 -20.01 51.63 43.43
N ARG A 7 -18.92 52.21 42.89
CA ARG A 7 -17.61 51.59 42.64
C ARG A 7 -16.77 51.59 43.92
N ARG A 8 -15.82 50.67 44.04
CA ARG A 8 -14.46 50.75 44.64
C ARG A 8 -13.94 49.31 44.76
N GLY A 9 -12.70 48.92 44.54
CA GLY A 9 -11.42 49.58 44.32
C GLY A 9 -10.34 48.53 44.63
N HIS A 10 -9.31 48.40 43.79
CA HIS A 10 -8.13 47.57 44.06
C HIS A 10 -7.35 48.09 45.28
N PRO A 11 -6.59 47.21 45.94
CA PRO A 11 -5.16 47.50 46.09
C PRO A 11 -4.26 46.30 45.79
N GLY A 12 -3.06 46.62 45.30
CA GLY A 12 -1.94 45.70 45.07
C GLY A 12 -1.17 45.34 46.36
N PRO A 13 0.03 44.74 46.22
CA PRO A 13 0.50 43.61 47.04
C PRO A 13 1.44 44.03 48.19
N PRO A 14 1.81 43.09 49.08
CA PRO A 14 3.04 43.19 49.84
C PRO A 14 4.11 42.20 49.35
N HIS A 15 5.33 42.74 49.20
CA HIS A 15 6.59 42.02 49.07
C HIS A 15 7.04 41.40 50.41
N GLY A 16 7.81 40.30 50.34
CA GLY A 16 8.92 40.04 51.25
C GLY A 16 8.82 38.77 52.12
N GLY A 17 9.63 37.75 51.80
CA GLY A 17 9.86 36.60 52.69
C GLY A 17 10.51 35.39 52.03
N SER A 18 11.84 35.36 51.96
CA SER A 18 12.71 34.17 51.83
C SER A 18 13.83 34.34 52.87
N PRO A 19 14.48 33.30 53.43
CA PRO A 19 14.85 32.06 52.73
C PRO A 19 14.73 30.75 53.56
N GLY A 20 14.34 29.66 52.91
CA GLY A 20 14.43 28.30 53.43
C GLY A 20 15.17 27.40 52.46
N ARG A 21 16.45 27.11 52.76
CA ARG A 21 17.32 26.18 52.04
C ARG A 21 16.71 24.77 52.01
N THR A 22 16.49 24.21 50.82
CA THR A 22 16.51 22.75 50.59
C THR A 22 17.35 22.46 49.36
N GLY A 23 18.26 21.49 49.50
CA GLY A 23 19.35 21.21 48.57
C GLY A 23 18.92 20.56 47.25
N PRO A 24 19.85 20.45 46.28
CA PRO A 24 19.54 19.99 44.94
C PRO A 24 19.26 18.48 44.90
N ALA A 25 18.21 18.12 44.18
CA ALA A 25 17.82 16.75 43.85
C ALA A 25 18.94 16.01 43.12
N ALA A 26 19.26 14.81 43.61
CA ALA A 26 20.21 13.88 43.01
C ALA A 26 19.69 13.37 41.65
N GLY A 27 20.40 13.70 40.58
CA GLY A 27 20.18 13.13 39.25
C GLY A 27 20.62 11.65 39.19
N PRO A 28 20.07 10.86 38.25
CA PRO A 28 20.39 9.45 38.12
C PRO A 28 21.85 9.23 37.65
N PRO A 29 22.50 8.12 38.03
CA PRO A 29 23.92 7.90 37.79
C PRO A 29 24.22 7.71 36.29
N ARG A 30 25.15 8.53 35.79
CA ARG A 30 25.75 8.37 34.46
C ARG A 30 26.69 7.15 34.45
N PHE A 31 26.27 6.06 33.82
CA PHE A 31 27.16 4.94 33.49
C PHE A 31 28.23 5.39 32.48
N ARG A 32 29.48 5.55 32.94
CA ARG A 32 30.66 5.67 32.08
C ARG A 32 31.02 4.28 31.54
N LEU A 33 30.75 4.03 30.26
CA LEU A 33 31.30 2.88 29.55
C LEU A 33 32.81 3.09 29.37
N ARG A 34 33.63 2.37 30.14
CA ARG A 34 35.06 2.21 29.85
C ARG A 34 35.21 1.32 28.60
N PRO A 35 36.05 1.67 27.61
CA PRO A 35 36.34 0.77 26.50
C PRO A 35 37.13 -0.45 27.01
N ARG A 36 36.61 -1.65 26.78
CA ARG A 36 37.36 -2.91 26.93
C ARG A 36 38.38 -3.02 25.79
N PRO A 37 39.65 -3.39 26.04
CA PRO A 37 40.58 -3.73 24.96
C PRO A 37 40.15 -5.04 24.29
N LEU A 38 40.25 -5.09 22.96
CA LEU A 38 40.02 -6.28 22.14
C LEU A 38 41.12 -7.33 22.40
N PRO A 39 40.80 -8.64 22.46
CA PRO A 39 41.82 -9.67 22.51
C PRO A 39 42.56 -9.79 21.18
N ALA A 40 43.89 -9.86 21.24
CA ALA A 40 44.78 -10.05 20.10
C ALA A 40 44.58 -11.44 19.45
N LEU A 41 44.54 -11.48 18.12
CA LEU A 41 44.55 -12.72 17.34
C LEU A 41 45.93 -13.39 17.43
N PRO A 42 46.01 -14.73 17.54
CA PRO A 42 47.29 -15.42 17.64
C PRO A 42 48.03 -15.43 16.29
N VAL A 43 49.31 -15.06 16.35
CA VAL A 43 50.29 -15.15 15.26
C VAL A 43 50.73 -16.62 15.11
N PRO A 44 50.81 -17.19 13.88
CA PRO A 44 51.31 -18.55 13.70
C PRO A 44 52.85 -18.61 13.88
N PRO A 45 53.39 -19.72 14.43
CA PRO A 45 54.82 -19.86 14.66
C PRO A 45 55.62 -20.12 13.36
N PRO A 46 56.94 -19.87 13.36
CA PRO A 46 57.77 -19.97 12.17
C PRO A 46 57.99 -21.43 11.73
N ARG A 47 58.05 -21.63 10.40
CA ARG A 47 58.36 -22.92 9.79
C ARG A 47 59.81 -23.31 10.07
N GLY A 48 60.00 -24.32 10.92
CA GLY A 48 61.28 -25.01 11.11
C GLY A 48 61.70 -25.79 9.86
N ARG A 49 62.97 -25.69 9.50
CA ARG A 49 63.65 -26.56 8.53
C ARG A 49 63.72 -27.99 9.10
N GLY A 50 63.26 -28.97 8.33
CA GLY A 50 63.31 -30.39 8.68
C GLY A 50 63.62 -31.27 7.48
N LEU A 51 64.90 -31.61 7.34
CA LEU A 51 65.51 -32.85 6.86
C LEU A 51 64.77 -33.70 5.81
N ARG A 52 65.43 -33.82 4.64
CA ARG A 52 65.18 -34.84 3.62
C ARG A 52 65.44 -36.25 4.18
N ARG A 53 64.52 -37.18 3.94
CA ARG A 53 64.77 -38.63 3.91
C ARG A 53 64.17 -39.24 2.63
N PRO A 54 64.80 -40.27 2.04
CA PRO A 54 64.47 -40.74 0.70
C PRO A 54 63.25 -41.68 0.70
N LEU A 55 62.39 -41.53 -0.31
CA LEU A 55 61.23 -42.39 -0.55
C LEU A 55 61.67 -43.68 -1.28
N ALA A 56 61.44 -44.82 -0.64
CA ALA A 56 61.46 -46.12 -1.27
C ALA A 56 60.30 -46.25 -2.27
N ARG A 57 60.61 -46.66 -3.51
CA ARG A 57 59.63 -46.98 -4.55
C ARG A 57 58.97 -48.32 -4.25
N GLY A 58 57.66 -48.30 -3.97
CA GLY A 58 56.85 -49.51 -3.81
C GLY A 58 55.38 -49.30 -4.17
N ARG A 59 55.00 -49.75 -5.37
CA ARG A 59 53.66 -50.29 -5.72
C ARG A 59 52.41 -49.43 -5.40
N VAL A 60 52.25 -48.30 -6.08
CA VAL A 60 50.94 -47.59 -6.20
C VAL A 60 50.62 -47.36 -7.68
N ARG A 61 50.43 -48.43 -8.46
CA ARG A 61 50.03 -48.30 -9.88
C ARG A 61 48.63 -48.85 -10.19
N GLY A 62 48.10 -49.78 -9.40
CA GLY A 62 46.77 -50.38 -9.65
C GLY A 62 45.55 -49.62 -9.12
N ARG A 63 45.70 -48.75 -8.12
CA ARG A 63 44.55 -48.11 -7.43
C ARG A 63 44.14 -46.74 -8.02
N VAL A 64 44.97 -46.17 -8.88
CA VAL A 64 44.72 -44.85 -9.52
C VAL A 64 43.94 -45.01 -10.83
N GLU A 65 44.19 -46.05 -11.63
CA GLU A 65 43.50 -46.28 -12.90
C GLU A 65 42.01 -46.62 -12.74
N VAL A 66 41.65 -47.43 -11.74
CA VAL A 66 40.24 -47.80 -11.49
C VAL A 66 39.40 -46.58 -11.08
N ARG A 67 39.99 -45.62 -10.36
CA ARG A 67 39.32 -44.37 -9.99
C ARG A 67 39.20 -43.42 -11.18
N ALA A 68 40.24 -43.26 -12.00
CA ALA A 68 40.19 -42.41 -13.18
C ALA A 68 39.13 -42.86 -14.19
N ALA A 69 38.99 -44.18 -14.42
CA ALA A 69 37.96 -44.73 -15.30
C ALA A 69 36.52 -44.58 -14.76
N SER A 70 36.35 -44.53 -13.43
CA SER A 70 35.06 -44.23 -12.77
C SER A 70 34.64 -42.77 -12.99
N TRP A 71 35.58 -41.82 -12.82
CA TRP A 71 35.33 -40.39 -13.04
C TRP A 71 35.08 -40.06 -14.51
N ALA A 72 35.78 -40.72 -15.45
CA ALA A 72 35.54 -40.57 -16.88
C ALA A 72 34.14 -41.07 -17.30
N ARG A 73 33.69 -42.21 -16.75
CA ARG A 73 32.34 -42.75 -16.99
C ARG A 73 31.23 -41.91 -16.37
N LEU A 74 31.45 -41.34 -15.19
CA LEU A 74 30.52 -40.38 -14.56
C LEU A 74 30.42 -39.08 -15.35
N ARG A 75 31.54 -38.57 -15.89
CA ARG A 75 31.54 -37.40 -16.79
C ARG A 75 30.85 -37.68 -18.12
N GLN A 76 31.07 -38.85 -18.74
CA GLN A 76 30.35 -39.24 -19.95
C GLN A 76 28.85 -39.46 -19.71
N ARG A 77 28.44 -40.00 -18.55
CA ARG A 77 27.02 -40.09 -18.15
C ARG A 77 26.39 -38.71 -17.90
N ALA A 78 27.12 -37.79 -17.28
CA ALA A 78 26.67 -36.41 -17.09
C ALA A 78 26.60 -35.63 -18.41
N ALA A 79 27.49 -35.90 -19.36
CA ALA A 79 27.49 -35.30 -20.70
C ALA A 79 26.43 -35.90 -21.63
N ARG A 80 25.99 -37.15 -21.39
CA ARG A 80 24.88 -37.82 -22.09
C ARG A 80 23.53 -37.64 -21.41
N ALA A 81 23.48 -37.03 -20.22
CA ALA A 81 22.21 -36.64 -19.63
C ALA A 81 21.61 -35.54 -20.51
N SER A 82 20.50 -35.87 -21.19
CA SER A 82 19.69 -34.88 -21.89
C SER A 82 19.50 -33.67 -20.97
N PRO A 83 19.66 -32.43 -21.47
CA PRO A 83 19.40 -31.26 -20.64
C PRO A 83 18.01 -31.44 -20.04
N ALA A 84 17.91 -31.35 -18.71
CA ALA A 84 16.62 -31.40 -18.02
C ALA A 84 15.66 -30.51 -18.80
N PRO A 85 14.43 -30.98 -19.12
CA PRO A 85 13.51 -30.21 -19.95
C PRO A 85 13.46 -28.80 -19.38
N ARG A 86 13.91 -27.81 -20.17
CA ARG A 86 13.78 -26.41 -19.78
C ARG A 86 12.30 -26.24 -19.48
N LEU A 87 11.96 -26.01 -18.21
CA LEU A 87 10.57 -25.77 -17.81
C LEU A 87 10.02 -24.75 -18.79
N ALA A 88 9.07 -25.18 -19.62
CA ALA A 88 8.50 -24.32 -20.64
C ALA A 88 8.06 -23.02 -19.96
N ALA A 89 8.39 -21.88 -20.58
CA ALA A 89 7.94 -20.60 -20.06
C ALA A 89 6.42 -20.66 -19.86
N PRO A 90 5.88 -20.11 -18.75
CA PRO A 90 4.44 -20.13 -18.53
C PRO A 90 3.72 -19.57 -19.76
N PRO A 91 2.59 -20.17 -20.18
CA PRO A 91 1.89 -19.69 -21.36
C PRO A 91 1.43 -18.25 -21.16
N PRO A 92 1.37 -17.42 -22.23
CA PRO A 92 0.94 -16.03 -22.14
C PRO A 92 -0.49 -15.88 -21.58
N ALA A 93 -1.28 -16.95 -21.61
CA ALA A 93 -2.58 -17.02 -20.94
C ALA A 93 -2.50 -16.67 -19.45
N VAL A 94 -1.47 -17.11 -18.72
CA VAL A 94 -1.32 -16.82 -17.28
C VAL A 94 -1.04 -15.34 -17.06
N GLY A 95 -0.20 -14.74 -17.91
CA GLY A 95 0.08 -13.30 -17.85
C GLY A 95 -1.18 -12.46 -18.12
N ARG A 96 -1.95 -12.81 -19.17
CA ARG A 96 -3.22 -12.13 -19.50
C ARG A 96 -4.26 -12.25 -18.39
N TRP A 97 -4.39 -13.44 -17.81
CA TRP A 97 -5.26 -13.67 -16.66
C TRP A 97 -4.91 -12.75 -15.48
N LEU A 98 -3.63 -12.63 -15.12
CA LEU A 98 -3.22 -11.73 -14.03
C LEU A 98 -3.47 -10.24 -14.35
N LEU A 99 -3.42 -9.83 -15.62
CA LEU A 99 -3.82 -8.49 -16.03
C LEU A 99 -5.34 -8.28 -15.90
N VAL A 100 -6.15 -9.26 -16.31
CA VAL A 100 -7.62 -9.22 -16.11
C VAL A 100 -7.96 -9.14 -14.63
N CYS A 101 -7.32 -9.96 -13.80
CA CYS A 101 -7.46 -9.91 -12.35
C CYS A 101 -7.07 -8.54 -11.76
N SER A 102 -5.95 -7.96 -12.20
CA SER A 102 -5.55 -6.62 -11.79
C SER A 102 -6.59 -5.56 -12.19
N GLY A 103 -7.16 -5.66 -13.41
CA GLY A 103 -8.27 -4.81 -13.85
C GLY A 103 -9.52 -4.98 -12.99
N ALA A 104 -9.86 -6.22 -12.60
CA ALA A 104 -10.98 -6.50 -11.71
C ALA A 104 -10.77 -5.88 -10.30
N VAL A 105 -9.56 -5.97 -9.75
CA VAL A 105 -9.21 -5.30 -8.48
C VAL A 105 -9.29 -3.78 -8.62
N ALA A 106 -8.84 -3.20 -9.74
CA ALA A 106 -9.01 -1.77 -9.99
C ALA A 106 -10.49 -1.37 -10.02
N GLY A 107 -11.35 -2.15 -10.68
CA GLY A 107 -12.81 -1.95 -10.64
C GLY A 107 -13.38 -2.01 -9.22
N ALA A 108 -12.89 -2.95 -8.39
CA ALA A 108 -13.31 -3.07 -7.00
C ALA A 108 -12.94 -1.81 -6.20
N VAL A 109 -11.71 -1.31 -6.36
CA VAL A 109 -11.25 -0.10 -5.69
C VAL A 109 -12.10 1.10 -6.09
N VAL A 110 -12.38 1.29 -7.38
CA VAL A 110 -13.24 2.41 -7.86
C VAL A 110 -14.65 2.30 -7.29
N LEU A 111 -15.28 1.12 -7.39
CA LEU A 111 -16.63 0.88 -6.89
C LEU A 111 -16.73 1.05 -5.36
N GLY A 112 -15.73 0.56 -4.62
CA GLY A 112 -15.62 0.77 -3.17
C GLY A 112 -15.38 2.24 -2.80
N GLY A 113 -14.61 2.97 -3.62
CA GLY A 113 -14.42 4.41 -3.47
C GLY A 113 -15.72 5.18 -3.62
N VAL A 114 -16.52 4.88 -4.65
CA VAL A 114 -17.86 5.48 -4.81
C VAL A 114 -18.75 5.11 -3.63
N THR A 115 -18.78 3.83 -3.24
CA THR A 115 -19.56 3.36 -2.07
C THR A 115 -19.21 4.11 -0.79
N ARG A 116 -17.94 4.46 -0.58
CA ARG A 116 -17.53 5.30 0.56
C ARG A 116 -17.95 6.76 0.41
N LEU A 117 -17.77 7.33 -0.79
CA LEU A 117 -18.10 8.74 -1.08
C LEU A 117 -19.61 9.02 -1.08
N THR A 118 -20.43 7.99 -1.28
CA THR A 118 -21.90 8.05 -1.18
C THR A 118 -22.42 7.51 0.17
N GLU A 119 -21.52 7.32 1.13
CA GLU A 119 -21.83 6.84 2.49
C GLU A 119 -22.69 5.57 2.52
N SER A 120 -22.48 4.70 1.53
CA SER A 120 -23.32 3.52 1.32
C SER A 120 -22.77 2.27 2.01
N GLY A 121 -21.60 2.34 2.63
CA GLY A 121 -20.85 1.17 3.09
C GLY A 121 -21.40 0.43 4.31
N LEU A 122 -22.51 0.89 4.90
CA LEU A 122 -23.15 0.32 6.09
C LEU A 122 -24.67 0.05 5.89
N SER A 123 -25.14 0.11 4.64
CA SER A 123 -26.55 -0.10 4.25
C SER A 123 -27.00 -1.57 4.31
N MET A 124 -26.07 -2.53 4.17
CA MET A 124 -26.32 -3.97 4.24
C MET A 124 -25.85 -4.54 5.58
N VAL A 125 -26.79 -4.62 6.51
CA VAL A 125 -26.55 -5.00 7.91
C VAL A 125 -26.18 -6.48 8.07
N ASP A 126 -26.90 -7.36 7.36
CA ASP A 126 -26.66 -8.78 7.42
C ASP A 126 -25.44 -9.15 6.54
N TRP A 127 -24.65 -10.11 7.00
CA TRP A 127 -23.52 -10.65 6.22
C TRP A 127 -23.67 -12.15 6.07
N HIS A 128 -24.11 -12.58 4.90
CA HIS A 128 -24.10 -13.99 4.51
C HIS A 128 -23.16 -14.25 3.33
N LEU A 129 -22.32 -15.29 3.44
CA LEU A 129 -21.35 -15.64 2.40
C LEU A 129 -22.03 -16.02 1.07
N VAL A 130 -23.17 -16.74 1.13
CA VAL A 130 -23.90 -17.28 -0.03
C VAL A 130 -25.39 -16.92 -0.05
N LYS A 131 -26.05 -16.81 1.11
CA LYS A 131 -27.53 -16.72 1.21
C LYS A 131 -28.12 -15.39 0.68
N GLU A 132 -27.34 -14.31 0.68
CA GLU A 132 -27.76 -12.95 0.29
C GLU A 132 -27.22 -12.50 -1.07
N MET A 133 -26.97 -13.44 -1.99
CA MET A 133 -26.59 -13.06 -3.34
C MET A 133 -27.74 -12.41 -4.13
N LYS A 134 -28.97 -12.42 -3.62
CA LYS A 134 -30.15 -11.89 -4.31
C LYS A 134 -30.64 -10.58 -3.65
N PRO A 135 -30.83 -9.51 -4.41
CA PRO A 135 -31.44 -8.29 -3.90
C PRO A 135 -32.93 -8.51 -3.59
N PRO A 136 -33.52 -7.71 -2.68
CA PRO A 136 -34.97 -7.71 -2.46
C PRO A 136 -35.72 -7.47 -3.78
N GLN A 137 -36.71 -8.29 -4.06
CA GLN A 137 -37.47 -8.29 -5.32
C GLN A 137 -38.88 -7.72 -5.14
N THR A 138 -39.46 -7.86 -3.95
CA THR A 138 -40.81 -7.35 -3.65
C THR A 138 -40.76 -6.08 -2.82
N GLN A 139 -41.84 -5.29 -2.86
CA GLN A 139 -41.96 -4.08 -2.05
C GLN A 139 -41.89 -4.39 -0.54
N GLN A 140 -42.51 -5.49 -0.12
CA GLN A 140 -42.49 -5.93 1.28
C GLN A 140 -41.08 -6.32 1.75
N GLU A 141 -40.28 -6.99 0.91
CA GLU A 141 -38.88 -7.31 1.24
C GLU A 141 -38.04 -6.04 1.36
N TRP A 142 -38.26 -5.04 0.50
CA TRP A 142 -37.59 -3.74 0.58
C TRP A 142 -37.93 -2.98 1.85
N GLU A 143 -39.21 -2.98 2.25
CA GLU A 143 -39.65 -2.36 3.49
C GLU A 143 -39.07 -3.05 4.71
N ALA A 144 -38.98 -4.39 4.71
CA ALA A 144 -38.36 -5.14 5.80
C ALA A 144 -36.86 -4.84 5.94
N GLU A 145 -36.11 -4.80 4.84
CA GLU A 145 -34.69 -4.42 4.87
C GLU A 145 -34.48 -2.96 5.31
N PHE A 146 -35.35 -2.05 4.86
CA PHE A 146 -35.28 -0.66 5.29
C PHE A 146 -35.59 -0.50 6.78
N GLN A 147 -36.61 -1.20 7.30
CA GLN A 147 -36.91 -1.23 8.73
C GLN A 147 -35.75 -1.74 9.58
N LYS A 148 -34.98 -2.72 9.09
CA LYS A 148 -33.73 -3.14 9.74
C LYS A 148 -32.72 -2.01 9.76
N TYR A 149 -32.47 -1.36 8.61
CA TYR A 149 -31.54 -0.25 8.51
C TYR A 149 -31.90 0.92 9.45
N GLN A 150 -33.19 1.20 9.64
CA GLN A 150 -33.69 2.22 10.56
C GLN A 150 -33.30 1.98 12.03
N GLN A 151 -32.95 0.76 12.40
CA GLN A 151 -32.48 0.45 13.75
C GLN A 151 -31.02 0.86 13.99
N PHE A 152 -30.25 1.14 12.94
CA PHE A 152 -28.82 1.42 13.04
C PHE A 152 -28.51 2.88 13.36
N PRO A 153 -27.37 3.15 14.04
CA PRO A 153 -26.95 4.50 14.37
C PRO A 153 -26.82 5.43 13.16
N GLU A 154 -26.37 4.92 12.00
CA GLU A 154 -26.23 5.72 10.78
C GLU A 154 -27.56 6.33 10.33
N PHE A 155 -28.64 5.53 10.33
CA PHE A 155 -29.99 6.04 10.06
C PHE A 155 -30.43 7.05 11.12
N LYS A 156 -30.28 6.71 12.40
CA LYS A 156 -30.74 7.55 13.51
C LYS A 156 -30.05 8.91 13.59
N ILE A 157 -28.78 9.00 13.17
CA ILE A 157 -27.94 10.19 13.33
C ILE A 157 -27.83 10.99 12.02
N LEU A 158 -27.53 10.31 10.89
CA LEU A 158 -27.26 10.98 9.62
C LEU A 158 -28.46 10.95 8.66
N ASN A 159 -29.15 9.80 8.58
CA ASN A 159 -30.11 9.51 7.50
C ASN A 159 -31.56 9.42 7.99
N HIS A 160 -31.95 10.14 9.05
CA HIS A 160 -33.24 9.97 9.73
C HIS A 160 -34.46 10.33 8.85
N ASP A 161 -34.26 11.22 7.88
CA ASP A 161 -35.28 11.63 6.91
C ASP A 161 -35.23 10.83 5.58
N MET A 162 -34.37 9.80 5.50
CA MET A 162 -34.15 9.04 4.27
C MET A 162 -35.42 8.30 3.84
N THR A 163 -35.71 8.37 2.54
CA THR A 163 -36.82 7.67 1.91
C THR A 163 -36.40 6.28 1.41
N LEU A 164 -37.38 5.40 1.16
CA LEU A 164 -37.11 4.07 0.63
C LEU A 164 -36.34 4.09 -0.73
N PRO A 165 -36.65 4.99 -1.69
CA PRO A 165 -35.85 5.12 -2.92
C PRO A 165 -34.38 5.48 -2.67
N GLU A 166 -34.10 6.37 -1.73
CA GLU A 166 -32.73 6.74 -1.35
C GLU A 166 -32.00 5.58 -0.67
N PHE A 167 -32.69 4.85 0.22
CA PHE A 167 -32.17 3.62 0.80
C PHE A 167 -31.81 2.58 -0.27
N LYS A 168 -32.68 2.37 -1.27
CA LYS A 168 -32.40 1.47 -2.40
C LYS A 168 -31.10 1.84 -3.11
N PHE A 169 -30.83 3.13 -3.32
CA PHE A 169 -29.61 3.58 -3.96
C PHE A 169 -28.35 3.17 -3.18
N ILE A 170 -28.29 3.49 -1.87
CA ILE A 170 -27.13 3.12 -1.05
C ILE A 170 -26.97 1.61 -0.93
N TRP A 171 -28.10 0.88 -0.79
CA TRP A 171 -28.10 -0.58 -0.72
C TRP A 171 -27.53 -1.20 -2.00
N TYR A 172 -27.93 -0.73 -3.18
CA TYR A 172 -27.42 -1.25 -4.46
C TYR A 172 -25.94 -0.93 -4.67
N MET A 173 -25.45 0.21 -4.18
CA MET A 173 -24.03 0.54 -4.23
C MET A 173 -23.20 -0.45 -3.42
N GLU A 174 -23.61 -0.70 -2.17
CA GLU A 174 -22.91 -1.66 -1.32
C GLU A 174 -23.01 -3.09 -1.86
N TYR A 175 -24.21 -3.52 -2.27
CA TYR A 175 -24.43 -4.82 -2.89
C TYR A 175 -23.52 -5.01 -4.11
N SER A 176 -23.45 -4.02 -5.00
CA SER A 176 -22.61 -4.06 -6.19
C SER A 176 -21.13 -4.23 -5.82
N HIS A 177 -20.64 -3.47 -4.83
CA HIS A 177 -19.27 -3.61 -4.35
C HIS A 177 -18.99 -4.99 -3.76
N ARG A 178 -19.90 -5.51 -2.91
CA ARG A 178 -19.80 -6.84 -2.31
C ARG A 178 -19.85 -7.97 -3.35
N MET A 179 -20.70 -7.85 -4.37
CA MET A 179 -20.78 -8.83 -5.46
C MET A 179 -19.53 -8.79 -6.33
N TRP A 180 -19.04 -7.59 -6.64
CA TRP A 180 -17.79 -7.43 -7.39
C TRP A 180 -16.60 -8.04 -6.66
N GLY A 181 -16.51 -7.88 -5.33
CA GLY A 181 -15.50 -8.56 -4.51
C GLY A 181 -15.55 -10.10 -4.63
N ARG A 182 -16.74 -10.71 -4.71
CA ARG A 182 -16.90 -12.16 -4.96
C ARG A 182 -16.43 -12.53 -6.37
N VAL A 183 -16.75 -11.73 -7.38
CA VAL A 183 -16.27 -11.92 -8.76
C VAL A 183 -14.74 -11.89 -8.81
N VAL A 184 -14.10 -10.94 -8.11
CA VAL A 184 -12.64 -10.90 -7.97
C VAL A 184 -12.12 -12.19 -7.32
N GLY A 185 -12.76 -12.65 -6.23
CA GLY A 185 -12.48 -13.94 -5.61
C GLY A 185 -12.43 -15.11 -6.59
N LEU A 186 -13.50 -15.29 -7.35
CA LEU A 186 -13.63 -16.35 -8.35
C LEU A 186 -12.64 -16.19 -9.50
N ALA A 187 -12.42 -14.96 -9.97
CA ALA A 187 -11.48 -14.64 -11.04
C ALA A 187 -10.04 -15.02 -10.70
N TYR A 188 -9.63 -14.97 -9.42
CA TYR A 188 -8.35 -15.50 -8.98
C TYR A 188 -8.38 -17.01 -8.78
N ILE A 189 -9.34 -17.52 -8.01
CA ILE A 189 -9.29 -18.90 -7.50
C ILE A 189 -9.52 -19.93 -8.62
N LEU A 190 -10.52 -19.75 -9.48
CA LEU A 190 -10.88 -20.76 -10.48
C LEU A 190 -9.79 -20.95 -11.55
N PRO A 191 -9.27 -19.88 -12.20
CA PRO A 191 -8.19 -20.05 -13.17
C PRO A 191 -6.88 -20.49 -12.52
N ALA A 192 -6.59 -20.06 -11.28
CA ALA A 192 -5.41 -20.53 -10.55
C ALA A 192 -5.46 -22.05 -10.35
N ALA A 193 -6.58 -22.60 -9.89
CA ALA A 193 -6.77 -24.04 -9.71
C ALA A 193 -6.63 -24.79 -11.05
N TYR A 194 -7.23 -24.25 -12.12
CA TYR A 194 -7.10 -24.80 -13.46
C TYR A 194 -5.65 -24.83 -13.95
N PHE A 195 -4.92 -23.72 -13.89
CA PHE A 195 -3.52 -23.63 -14.31
C PHE A 195 -2.60 -24.50 -13.46
N TRP A 196 -2.90 -24.64 -12.17
CA TRP A 196 -2.17 -25.52 -11.29
C TRP A 196 -2.33 -26.99 -11.70
N ARG A 197 -3.57 -27.45 -11.93
CA ARG A 197 -3.87 -28.81 -12.39
C ARG A 197 -3.26 -29.11 -13.76
N ARG A 198 -3.24 -28.12 -14.65
CA ARG A 198 -2.61 -28.22 -15.98
C ARG A 198 -1.08 -28.18 -15.96
N GLY A 199 -0.45 -27.89 -14.82
CA GLY A 199 1.00 -27.77 -14.72
C GLY A 199 1.59 -26.53 -15.42
N TRP A 200 0.79 -25.50 -15.68
CA TRP A 200 1.21 -24.30 -16.42
C TRP A 200 1.99 -23.29 -15.56
N LEU A 201 2.08 -23.54 -14.26
CA LEU A 201 2.74 -22.67 -13.29
C LEU A 201 4.14 -23.21 -12.95
N SER A 202 5.17 -22.43 -13.25
CA SER A 202 6.54 -22.72 -12.79
C SER A 202 6.63 -22.68 -11.26
N ARG A 203 7.62 -23.36 -10.66
CA ARG A 203 7.81 -23.39 -9.19
C ARG A 203 7.77 -22.00 -8.51
N PRO A 204 8.51 -20.97 -8.98
CA PRO A 204 8.43 -19.65 -8.35
C PRO A 204 7.07 -18.97 -8.57
N LEU A 205 6.42 -19.22 -9.70
CA LEU A 205 5.11 -18.65 -10.02
C LEU A 205 4.00 -19.27 -9.16
N LYS A 206 4.10 -20.56 -8.81
CA LYS A 206 3.20 -21.23 -7.87
C LYS A 206 3.12 -20.51 -6.53
N GLY A 207 4.27 -20.19 -5.92
CA GLY A 207 4.32 -19.44 -4.67
C GLY A 207 3.70 -18.04 -4.78
N ARG A 208 3.94 -17.34 -5.90
CA ARG A 208 3.33 -16.03 -6.17
C ARG A 208 1.81 -16.12 -6.31
N VAL A 209 1.30 -17.07 -7.09
CA VAL A 209 -0.14 -17.27 -7.28
C VAL A 209 -0.82 -17.62 -5.95
N LEU A 210 -0.21 -18.48 -5.13
CA LEU A 210 -0.72 -18.77 -3.79
C LEU A 210 -0.77 -17.52 -2.90
N ALA A 211 0.29 -16.70 -2.90
CA ALA A 211 0.30 -15.44 -2.16
C ALA A 211 -0.79 -14.47 -2.64
N LEU A 212 -1.01 -14.36 -3.96
CA LEU A 212 -2.08 -13.53 -4.52
C LEU A 212 -3.47 -14.04 -4.12
N CYS A 213 -3.72 -15.35 -4.18
CA CYS A 213 -4.99 -15.93 -3.72
C CYS A 213 -5.18 -15.73 -2.20
N GLY A 214 -4.11 -15.87 -1.41
CA GLY A 214 -4.13 -15.56 0.02
C GLY A 214 -4.48 -14.09 0.30
N LEU A 215 -3.91 -13.15 -0.48
CA LEU A 215 -4.26 -11.73 -0.39
C LEU A 215 -5.72 -11.46 -0.75
N VAL A 216 -6.29 -12.18 -1.73
CA VAL A 216 -7.72 -12.08 -2.08
C VAL A 216 -8.62 -12.56 -0.94
N CYS A 217 -8.30 -13.70 -0.32
CA CYS A 217 -9.03 -14.15 0.86
C CYS A 217 -8.91 -13.14 2.01
N PHE A 218 -7.71 -12.60 2.21
CA PHE A 218 -7.46 -11.56 3.20
C PHE A 218 -8.24 -10.26 2.91
N GLN A 219 -8.43 -9.88 1.64
CA GLN A 219 -9.31 -8.77 1.26
C GLN A 219 -10.73 -9.00 1.74
N GLY A 220 -11.29 -10.20 1.51
CA GLY A 220 -12.63 -10.54 1.98
C GLY A 220 -12.76 -10.46 3.50
N LEU A 221 -11.76 -10.95 4.24
CA LEU A 221 -11.70 -10.87 5.70
C LEU A 221 -11.62 -9.41 6.19
N LEU A 222 -10.75 -8.59 5.58
CA LEU A 222 -10.65 -7.17 5.94
C LEU A 222 -11.93 -6.41 5.61
N GLY A 223 -12.56 -6.68 4.46
CA GLY A 223 -13.82 -6.05 4.07
C GLY A 223 -14.95 -6.38 5.03
N TRP A 224 -15.07 -7.65 5.44
CA TRP A 224 -16.01 -8.06 6.49
C TRP A 224 -15.72 -7.37 7.83
N TYR A 225 -14.46 -7.38 8.26
CA TYR A 225 -14.04 -6.72 9.51
C TYR A 225 -14.37 -5.22 9.47
N MET A 226 -14.14 -4.56 8.34
CA MET A 226 -14.39 -3.14 8.13
C MET A 226 -15.88 -2.78 8.29
N VAL A 227 -16.79 -3.59 7.74
CA VAL A 227 -18.24 -3.34 7.85
C VAL A 227 -18.78 -3.71 9.23
N LYS A 228 -18.48 -4.92 9.73
CA LYS A 228 -18.98 -5.40 11.03
C LYS A 228 -18.73 -4.36 12.13
N SER A 229 -17.52 -3.82 12.12
CA SER A 229 -17.05 -2.91 13.14
C SER A 229 -17.47 -1.43 12.94
N GLY A 230 -18.18 -1.13 11.85
CA GLY A 230 -18.91 0.12 11.65
C GLY A 230 -20.37 0.04 12.08
N LEU A 231 -20.92 -1.19 12.24
CA LEU A 231 -22.28 -1.44 12.72
C LEU A 231 -22.38 -1.49 14.26
N GLU A 232 -21.25 -1.64 14.96
CA GLU A 232 -21.20 -1.69 16.43
C GLU A 232 -21.40 -0.29 17.05
N GLU A 233 -22.39 -0.15 17.93
CA GLU A 233 -22.57 1.04 18.76
C GLU A 233 -21.35 1.21 19.67
N LYS A 234 -20.81 2.43 19.75
CA LYS A 234 -19.75 2.78 20.70
C LYS A 234 -20.39 3.62 21.82
N PRO A 235 -20.62 3.04 23.01
CA PRO A 235 -21.33 3.73 24.10
C PRO A 235 -20.62 5.00 24.58
N ASP A 236 -19.30 5.06 24.43
CA ASP A 236 -18.45 6.12 25.00
C ASP A 236 -17.91 7.13 23.97
N SER A 237 -18.47 7.13 22.75
CA SER A 237 -17.98 7.99 21.66
C SER A 237 -19.15 8.67 20.94
N TYR A 238 -19.13 10.00 20.91
CA TYR A 238 -19.99 10.83 20.07
C TYR A 238 -19.54 10.83 18.59
N ASP A 239 -18.70 9.87 18.17
CA ASP A 239 -18.24 9.80 16.80
C ASP A 239 -19.39 9.39 15.88
N ILE A 240 -19.47 10.10 14.74
CA ILE A 240 -20.37 9.76 13.64
C ILE A 240 -20.17 8.28 13.28
N PRO A 241 -21.24 7.46 13.17
CA PRO A 241 -21.15 6.06 12.77
C PRO A 241 -20.54 5.96 11.38
N ARG A 242 -19.26 5.62 11.31
CA ARG A 242 -18.53 5.47 10.05
C ARG A 242 -17.44 4.42 10.17
N VAL A 243 -17.08 3.85 9.03
CA VAL A 243 -15.93 2.96 8.93
C VAL A 243 -14.67 3.71 9.36
N SER A 244 -13.93 3.16 10.33
CA SER A 244 -12.65 3.74 10.77
C SER A 244 -11.68 3.93 9.61
N GLN A 245 -11.08 5.11 9.53
CA GLN A 245 -10.07 5.47 8.53
C GLN A 245 -8.88 4.50 8.54
N TYR A 246 -8.55 3.90 9.70
CA TYR A 246 -7.52 2.87 9.80
C TYR A 246 -7.88 1.59 9.05
N ARG A 247 -9.14 1.15 9.17
CA ARG A 247 -9.65 -0.05 8.49
C ARG A 247 -9.79 0.20 7.00
N LEU A 248 -10.28 1.38 6.62
CA LEU A 248 -10.35 1.82 5.22
C LEU A 248 -8.96 1.85 4.57
N ALA A 249 -7.97 2.45 5.25
CA ALA A 249 -6.60 2.49 4.78
C ALA A 249 -5.97 1.10 4.69
N ALA A 250 -6.20 0.23 5.68
CA ALA A 250 -5.71 -1.15 5.64
C ALA A 250 -6.32 -1.94 4.46
N HIS A 251 -7.63 -1.80 4.24
CA HIS A 251 -8.33 -2.47 3.14
C HIS A 251 -7.85 -1.94 1.78
N LEU A 252 -7.85 -0.62 1.56
CA LEU A 252 -7.35 -0.03 0.32
C LEU A 252 -5.87 -0.37 0.09
N GLY A 253 -5.01 -0.23 1.11
CA GLY A 253 -3.57 -0.50 0.98
C GLY A 253 -3.28 -1.93 0.59
N SER A 254 -3.99 -2.90 1.16
CA SER A 254 -3.84 -4.31 0.80
C SER A 254 -4.43 -4.63 -0.58
N ALA A 255 -5.50 -3.94 -1.01
CA ALA A 255 -6.00 -3.99 -2.39
C ALA A 255 -4.97 -3.42 -3.39
N LEU A 256 -4.31 -2.30 -3.07
CA LEU A 256 -3.24 -1.71 -3.88
C LEU A 256 -2.02 -2.65 -3.99
N VAL A 257 -1.67 -3.37 -2.93
CA VAL A 257 -0.61 -4.41 -2.97
C VAL A 257 -1.01 -5.56 -3.89
N LEU A 258 -2.24 -6.09 -3.74
CA LEU A 258 -2.77 -7.16 -4.58
C LEU A 258 -2.79 -6.74 -6.07
N TYR A 259 -3.29 -5.53 -6.33
CA TYR A 259 -3.31 -4.90 -7.65
C TYR A 259 -1.89 -4.81 -8.23
N SER A 260 -0.96 -4.22 -7.49
CA SER A 260 0.41 -3.97 -7.93
C SER A 260 1.16 -5.27 -8.21
N ALA A 261 1.02 -6.26 -7.33
CA ALA A 261 1.67 -7.56 -7.49
C ALA A 261 1.12 -8.34 -8.69
N SER A 262 -0.19 -8.26 -8.94
CA SER A 262 -0.85 -8.91 -10.07
C SER A 262 -0.48 -8.25 -11.39
N LEU A 263 -0.55 -6.91 -11.45
CA LEU A 263 -0.12 -6.12 -12.62
C LEU A 263 1.35 -6.39 -12.93
N TRP A 264 2.22 -6.27 -11.92
CA TRP A 264 3.65 -6.51 -12.07
C TRP A 264 3.92 -7.91 -12.61
N THR A 265 3.26 -8.93 -12.07
CA THR A 265 3.47 -10.33 -12.50
C THR A 265 2.92 -10.58 -13.90
N GLY A 266 1.75 -10.03 -14.23
CA GLY A 266 1.16 -10.11 -15.57
C GLY A 266 2.06 -9.46 -16.63
N LEU A 267 2.47 -8.21 -16.41
CA LEU A 267 3.43 -7.51 -17.27
C LEU A 267 4.74 -8.29 -17.35
N SER A 268 5.21 -8.84 -16.24
CA SER A 268 6.46 -9.61 -16.20
C SER A 268 6.47 -10.85 -17.09
N LEU A 269 5.31 -11.48 -17.28
CA LEU A 269 5.14 -12.68 -18.09
C LEU A 269 4.90 -12.36 -19.58
N LEU A 270 4.32 -11.19 -19.88
CA LEU A 270 3.93 -10.81 -21.23
C LEU A 270 4.95 -9.93 -21.94
N LEU A 271 5.62 -9.05 -21.19
CA LEU A 271 6.53 -8.07 -21.75
C LEU A 271 7.96 -8.62 -21.80
N PRO A 272 8.61 -8.59 -22.98
CA PRO A 272 10.00 -9.01 -23.10
C PRO A 272 10.90 -8.06 -22.30
N GLN A 273 11.96 -8.63 -21.72
CA GLN A 273 12.96 -7.86 -20.98
C GLN A 273 13.92 -7.15 -21.93
N HIS A 274 14.24 -5.89 -21.64
CA HIS A 274 15.27 -5.16 -22.36
C HIS A 274 16.67 -5.51 -21.81
N LYS A 275 17.60 -5.87 -22.69
CA LYS A 275 19.02 -6.00 -22.35
C LYS A 275 19.65 -4.61 -22.30
N LEU A 276 19.57 -3.95 -21.15
CA LEU A 276 20.16 -2.64 -20.93
C LEU A 276 21.56 -2.78 -20.32
N PRO A 277 22.56 -1.99 -20.77
CA PRO A 277 23.89 -1.99 -20.18
C PRO A 277 23.83 -1.51 -18.73
N GLU A 278 24.50 -2.21 -17.81
CA GLU A 278 24.49 -1.85 -16.37
C GLU A 278 25.40 -0.66 -16.06
N THR A 279 25.04 0.52 -16.54
CA THR A 279 25.75 1.77 -16.24
C THR A 279 25.37 2.32 -14.86
N LYS A 280 26.25 3.12 -14.23
CA LYS A 280 25.97 3.80 -12.96
C LYS A 280 24.71 4.68 -13.04
N GLN A 281 24.49 5.35 -14.17
CA GLN A 281 23.30 6.19 -14.39
C GLN A 281 22.01 5.36 -14.45
N LEU A 282 22.02 4.21 -15.15
CA LEU A 282 20.86 3.32 -15.19
C LEU A 282 20.53 2.74 -13.82
N LEU A 283 21.54 2.40 -13.02
CA LEU A 283 21.34 1.95 -11.65
C LEU A 283 20.71 3.03 -10.76
N ARG A 284 21.12 4.29 -10.91
CA ARG A 284 20.47 5.43 -10.23
C ARG A 284 19.04 5.62 -10.72
N LEU A 285 18.78 5.54 -12.02
CA LEU A 285 17.44 5.64 -12.60
C LEU A 285 16.51 4.58 -12.01
N ARG A 286 16.98 3.33 -11.93
CA ARG A 286 16.25 2.22 -11.30
C ARG A 286 15.91 2.51 -9.84
N LYS A 287 16.90 2.91 -9.03
CA LYS A 287 16.69 3.26 -7.62
C LYS A 287 15.68 4.40 -7.48
N PHE A 288 15.81 5.43 -8.31
CA PHE A 288 14.90 6.57 -8.28
C PHE A 288 13.48 6.15 -8.67
N ALA A 289 13.31 5.36 -9.73
CA ALA A 289 12.01 4.83 -10.13
C ALA A 289 11.33 3.99 -9.03
N HIS A 290 12.10 3.20 -8.26
CA HIS A 290 11.55 2.48 -7.10
C HIS A 290 11.10 3.45 -6.01
N GLY A 291 11.91 4.46 -5.68
CA GLY A 291 11.56 5.48 -4.70
C GLY A 291 10.32 6.29 -5.10
N THR A 292 10.24 6.72 -6.37
CA THR A 292 9.08 7.42 -6.92
C THR A 292 7.83 6.54 -6.88
N THR A 293 7.92 5.25 -7.22
CA THR A 293 6.78 4.34 -7.17
C THR A 293 6.30 4.11 -5.73
N ALA A 294 7.23 3.98 -4.77
CA ALA A 294 6.89 3.88 -3.37
C ALA A 294 6.19 5.15 -2.86
N LEU A 295 6.65 6.34 -3.27
CA LEU A 295 6.02 7.61 -2.92
C LEU A 295 4.62 7.76 -3.52
N ILE A 296 4.42 7.34 -4.78
CA ILE A 296 3.09 7.31 -5.41
C ILE A 296 2.16 6.36 -4.65
N PHE A 297 2.64 5.16 -4.28
CA PHE A 297 1.88 4.21 -3.48
C PHE A 297 1.47 4.81 -2.12
N LEU A 298 2.40 5.46 -1.42
CA LEU A 298 2.13 6.12 -0.14
C LEU A 298 1.14 7.28 -0.28
N THR A 299 1.22 8.05 -1.37
CA THR A 299 0.26 9.14 -1.67
C THR A 299 -1.13 8.58 -1.95
N ALA A 300 -1.23 7.49 -2.71
CA ALA A 300 -2.50 6.81 -2.94
C ALA A 300 -3.10 6.27 -1.63
N LEU A 301 -2.26 5.70 -0.76
CA LEU A 301 -2.68 5.20 0.55
C LEU A 301 -3.13 6.32 1.50
N SER A 302 -2.43 7.47 1.53
CA SER A 302 -2.82 8.59 2.39
C SER A 302 -4.19 9.16 2.02
N GLY A 303 -4.61 9.03 0.75
CA GLY A 303 -5.96 9.37 0.30
C GLY A 303 -7.08 8.60 1.04
N ALA A 304 -6.82 7.38 1.53
CA ALA A 304 -7.79 6.64 2.35
C ALA A 304 -8.04 7.33 3.71
N PHE A 305 -7.03 7.95 4.30
CA PHE A 305 -7.21 8.73 5.53
C PHE A 305 -7.99 10.01 5.26
N VAL A 306 -7.70 10.68 4.13
CA VAL A 306 -8.45 11.88 3.71
C VAL A 306 -9.93 11.56 3.52
N ALA A 307 -10.26 10.48 2.80
CA ALA A 307 -11.63 10.03 2.61
C ALA A 307 -12.25 9.48 3.91
N GLY A 308 -11.48 8.80 4.75
CA GLY A 308 -11.99 8.23 6.01
C GLY A 308 -12.36 9.27 7.07
N LEU A 309 -11.68 10.41 7.07
CA LEU A 309 -11.92 11.52 8.00
C LEU A 309 -12.77 12.64 7.40
N ASP A 310 -13.17 12.54 6.13
CA ASP A 310 -13.81 13.61 5.35
C ASP A 310 -12.94 14.89 5.30
N ALA A 311 -11.62 14.70 5.40
CA ALA A 311 -10.63 15.77 5.49
C ALA A 311 -10.54 16.61 4.20
N GLY A 312 -11.11 16.13 3.10
CA GLY A 312 -11.21 16.88 1.84
C GLY A 312 -12.06 18.16 1.95
N LEU A 313 -12.92 18.25 2.96
CA LEU A 313 -13.85 19.38 3.19
C LEU A 313 -13.34 20.40 4.22
N VAL A 314 -12.13 20.22 4.78
CA VAL A 314 -11.63 21.06 5.88
C VAL A 314 -11.12 22.41 5.35
N TYR A 315 -10.15 22.39 4.45
CA TYR A 315 -9.68 23.59 3.74
C TYR A 315 -9.87 23.40 2.24
N ASN A 316 -10.67 24.24 1.57
CA ASN A 316 -10.96 24.12 0.13
C ASN A 316 -10.28 25.21 -0.71
N SER A 317 -9.07 25.62 -0.32
CA SER A 317 -8.19 26.53 -1.05
C SER A 317 -6.90 25.83 -1.47
N PHE A 318 -6.23 26.35 -2.52
CA PHE A 318 -4.92 25.89 -2.98
C PHE A 318 -4.13 27.06 -3.59
N PRO A 319 -2.80 27.18 -3.40
CA PRO A 319 -1.90 26.26 -2.70
C PRO A 319 -1.90 26.40 -1.18
N LYS A 320 -2.40 27.53 -0.64
CA LYS A 320 -2.58 27.76 0.79
C LYS A 320 -3.75 26.96 1.36
N MET A 321 -3.74 26.74 2.68
CA MET A 321 -4.85 26.21 3.47
C MET A 321 -5.51 27.37 4.23
N GLY A 322 -6.62 27.88 3.70
CA GLY A 322 -7.15 29.19 4.06
C GLY A 322 -6.16 30.30 3.72
N GLU A 323 -5.93 31.21 4.66
CA GLU A 323 -4.98 32.32 4.49
C GLU A 323 -3.51 31.92 4.72
N ARG A 324 -3.24 30.70 5.19
CA ARG A 324 -1.93 30.25 5.67
C ARG A 324 -1.34 29.13 4.82
N TRP A 325 -0.01 29.03 4.80
CA TRP A 325 0.69 27.90 4.17
C TRP A 325 0.71 26.66 5.06
N ILE A 326 0.81 26.87 6.38
CA ILE A 326 0.82 25.85 7.41
C ILE A 326 -0.27 26.25 8.41
N PRO A 327 -1.33 25.46 8.57
CA PRO A 327 -2.36 25.70 9.59
C PRO A 327 -1.81 25.57 11.02
N ASP A 328 -2.39 26.30 11.97
CA ASP A 328 -1.93 26.28 13.37
C ASP A 328 -2.41 25.03 14.13
N ASP A 329 -3.47 24.39 13.64
CA ASP A 329 -4.16 23.27 14.26
C ASP A 329 -3.56 21.91 13.89
N LEU A 330 -2.42 21.86 13.18
CA LEU A 330 -1.76 20.61 12.77
C LEU A 330 -1.34 19.70 13.93
N LEU A 331 -1.11 20.26 15.12
CA LEU A 331 -0.67 19.51 16.31
C LEU A 331 -1.69 19.60 17.46
N ALA A 332 -2.96 19.88 17.14
CA ALA A 332 -4.01 20.09 18.13
C ALA A 332 -4.29 18.86 19.01
N PHE A 333 -4.05 17.63 18.52
CA PHE A 333 -4.37 16.40 19.26
C PHE A 333 -3.18 15.89 20.08
N SER A 334 -3.47 15.26 21.23
CA SER A 334 -2.49 14.58 22.09
C SER A 334 -2.83 13.09 22.24
N PRO A 335 -1.84 12.17 22.19
CA PRO A 335 -0.43 12.41 21.87
C PRO A 335 -0.19 12.84 20.41
N MET A 336 0.96 13.47 20.14
CA MET A 336 1.28 14.09 18.85
C MET A 336 1.05 13.18 17.63
N LEU A 337 1.31 11.87 17.78
CA LEU A 337 1.12 10.86 16.72
C LEU A 337 -0.33 10.76 16.23
N ARG A 338 -1.33 11.09 17.07
CA ARG A 338 -2.74 11.08 16.65
C ARG A 338 -3.01 12.10 15.54
N ASN A 339 -2.26 13.21 15.49
CA ASN A 339 -2.49 14.19 14.43
C ASN A 339 -2.26 13.62 13.04
N ILE A 340 -1.25 12.77 12.87
CA ILE A 340 -0.89 12.21 11.55
C ILE A 340 -2.02 11.35 10.96
N PHE A 341 -2.85 10.73 11.80
CA PHE A 341 -3.86 9.74 11.36
C PHE A 341 -5.30 10.07 11.72
N GLU A 342 -5.53 11.05 12.60
CA GLU A 342 -6.85 11.36 13.16
C GLU A 342 -7.21 12.84 13.11
N ASN A 343 -6.22 13.75 13.00
CA ASN A 343 -6.51 15.17 12.81
C ASN A 343 -6.78 15.44 11.32
N PRO A 344 -8.02 15.81 10.94
CA PRO A 344 -8.38 16.01 9.53
C PRO A 344 -7.51 17.06 8.85
N THR A 345 -7.15 18.15 9.53
CA THR A 345 -6.28 19.21 8.98
C THR A 345 -4.90 18.66 8.64
N THR A 346 -4.29 17.91 9.55
CA THR A 346 -2.96 17.31 9.36
C THR A 346 -2.96 16.27 8.27
N VAL A 347 -3.96 15.40 8.24
CA VAL A 347 -4.12 14.38 7.19
C VAL A 347 -4.29 15.04 5.82
N GLN A 348 -5.08 16.12 5.73
CA GLN A 348 -5.24 16.87 4.49
C GLN A 348 -3.92 17.53 4.06
N PHE A 349 -3.20 18.17 5.00
CA PHE A 349 -1.90 18.78 4.75
C PHE A 349 -0.87 17.76 4.25
N ASP A 350 -0.71 16.64 4.96
CA ASP A 350 0.22 15.56 4.63
C ASP A 350 -0.06 14.99 3.23
N HIS A 351 -1.33 14.77 2.89
CA HIS A 351 -1.72 14.30 1.57
C HIS A 351 -1.35 15.30 0.45
N ARG A 352 -1.55 16.61 0.68
CA ARG A 352 -1.12 17.66 -0.27
C ARG A 352 0.39 17.64 -0.48
N ILE A 353 1.17 17.54 0.60
CA ILE A 353 2.63 17.49 0.54
C ILE A 353 3.10 16.22 -0.19
N LEU A 354 2.49 15.07 0.08
CA LEU A 354 2.76 13.82 -0.63
C LEU A 354 2.44 13.91 -2.13
N GLY A 355 1.35 14.59 -2.50
CA GLY A 355 1.00 14.87 -3.90
C GLY A 355 2.04 15.74 -4.61
N ILE A 356 2.46 16.85 -3.99
CA ILE A 356 3.50 17.76 -4.51
C ILE A 356 4.84 17.01 -4.64
N ALA A 357 5.21 16.23 -3.62
CA ALA A 357 6.42 15.43 -3.63
C ALA A 357 6.39 14.39 -4.76
N SER A 358 5.25 13.73 -4.98
CA SER A 358 5.06 12.74 -6.04
C SER A 358 5.25 13.34 -7.43
N VAL A 359 4.57 14.45 -7.76
CA VAL A 359 4.70 15.07 -9.09
C VAL A 359 6.11 15.63 -9.31
N THR A 360 6.74 16.16 -8.25
CA THR A 360 8.13 16.61 -8.30
C THR A 360 9.07 15.44 -8.58
N ALA A 361 8.91 14.32 -7.89
CA ALA A 361 9.72 13.12 -8.08
C ALA A 361 9.52 12.52 -9.49
N VAL A 362 8.28 12.48 -10.00
CA VAL A 362 7.98 12.03 -11.37
C VAL A 362 8.63 12.93 -12.41
N THR A 363 8.54 14.25 -12.23
CA THR A 363 9.14 15.24 -13.14
C THR A 363 10.67 15.11 -13.15
N ALA A 364 11.30 15.04 -11.99
CA ALA A 364 12.73 14.82 -11.86
C ALA A 364 13.17 13.48 -12.47
N LEU A 365 12.38 12.41 -12.29
CA LEU A 365 12.63 11.11 -12.90
C LEU A 365 12.58 11.19 -14.43
N TYR A 366 11.58 11.88 -14.98
CA TYR A 366 11.46 12.12 -16.42
C TYR A 366 12.66 12.90 -16.96
N LEU A 367 13.02 14.04 -16.35
CA LEU A 367 14.16 14.85 -16.77
C LEU A 367 15.49 14.08 -16.67
N PHE A 368 15.68 13.28 -15.62
CA PHE A 368 16.85 12.42 -15.49
C PHE A 368 16.90 11.32 -16.55
N SER A 369 15.75 10.73 -16.90
CA SER A 369 15.65 9.68 -17.92
C SER A 369 16.08 10.15 -19.32
N ARG A 370 15.90 11.45 -19.64
CA ARG A 370 16.32 12.04 -20.92
C ARG A 370 17.83 12.03 -21.15
N LYS A 371 18.62 11.88 -20.09
CA LYS A 371 20.08 11.80 -20.14
C LYS A 371 20.60 10.38 -20.47
N ILE A 372 19.71 9.40 -20.59
CA ILE A 372 20.06 7.98 -20.74
C ILE A 372 19.44 7.46 -22.05
N PRO A 373 20.18 6.70 -22.88
CA PRO A 373 19.63 6.07 -24.06
C PRO A 373 18.70 4.92 -23.64
N LEU A 374 17.39 5.17 -23.68
CA LEU A 374 16.36 4.21 -23.27
C LEU A 374 15.58 3.66 -24.49
N PRO A 375 15.17 2.37 -24.47
CA PRO A 375 14.30 1.79 -25.48
C PRO A 375 13.00 2.58 -25.64
N ARG A 376 12.39 2.50 -26.83
CA ARG A 376 11.14 3.23 -27.15
C ARG A 376 10.05 2.99 -26.11
N ARG A 377 9.82 1.73 -25.71
CA ARG A 377 8.80 1.37 -24.71
C ARG A 377 9.09 1.96 -23.33
N THR A 378 10.35 1.96 -22.89
CA THR A 378 10.74 2.60 -21.62
C THR A 378 10.54 4.11 -21.66
N ARG A 379 10.85 4.77 -22.79
CA ARG A 379 10.57 6.20 -23.00
C ARG A 379 9.08 6.50 -22.99
N MET A 380 8.27 5.64 -23.62
CA MET A 380 6.81 5.75 -23.56
C MET A 380 6.30 5.60 -22.13
N ALA A 381 6.81 4.64 -21.36
CA ALA A 381 6.39 4.43 -19.97
C ALA A 381 6.68 5.65 -19.07
N VAL A 382 7.89 6.22 -19.13
CA VAL A 382 8.23 7.41 -18.32
C VAL A 382 7.49 8.67 -18.78
N THR A 383 7.22 8.82 -20.08
CA THR A 383 6.44 9.95 -20.61
C THR A 383 4.98 9.83 -20.22
N SER A 384 4.40 8.63 -20.30
CA SER A 384 3.03 8.35 -19.88
C SER A 384 2.86 8.56 -18.37
N LEU A 385 3.86 8.16 -17.57
CA LEU A 385 3.89 8.43 -16.13
C LEU A 385 3.81 9.93 -15.82
N LEU A 386 4.58 10.76 -16.53
CA LEU A 386 4.51 12.22 -16.38
C LEU A 386 3.15 12.78 -16.80
N ALA A 387 2.63 12.37 -17.96
CA ALA A 387 1.34 12.85 -18.46
C ALA A 387 0.20 12.54 -17.48
N VAL A 388 0.14 11.30 -16.98
CA VAL A 388 -0.86 10.89 -15.99
C VAL A 388 -0.66 11.63 -14.66
N ALA A 389 0.59 11.92 -14.25
CA ALA A 389 0.84 12.72 -13.05
C ALA A 389 0.29 14.14 -13.17
N CYS A 390 0.41 14.79 -14.33
CA CYS A 390 -0.17 16.10 -14.57
C CYS A 390 -1.70 16.08 -14.48
N VAL A 391 -2.35 15.09 -15.10
CA VAL A 391 -3.80 14.90 -14.99
C VAL A 391 -4.21 14.66 -13.54
N GLN A 392 -3.46 13.83 -12.81
CA GLN A 392 -3.77 13.48 -11.43
C GLN A 392 -3.69 14.69 -10.48
N VAL A 393 -2.73 15.59 -10.70
CA VAL A 393 -2.65 16.87 -9.96
C VAL A 393 -3.86 17.74 -10.25
N GLY A 394 -4.25 17.86 -11.53
CA GLY A 394 -5.46 18.59 -11.93
C GLY A 394 -6.70 18.04 -11.23
N LEU A 395 -6.91 16.72 -11.28
CA LEU A 395 -8.02 16.05 -10.60
C LEU A 395 -8.02 16.28 -9.08
N GLY A 396 -6.86 16.20 -8.43
CA GLY A 396 -6.75 16.42 -6.99
C GLY A 396 -7.07 17.86 -6.59
N ILE A 397 -6.53 18.84 -7.30
CA ILE A 397 -6.81 20.26 -7.06
C ILE A 397 -8.29 20.57 -7.33
N SER A 398 -8.87 20.07 -8.44
CA SER A 398 -10.28 20.28 -8.74
C SER A 398 -11.19 19.62 -7.71
N THR A 399 -10.88 18.39 -7.25
CA THR A 399 -11.62 17.72 -6.18
C THR A 399 -11.65 18.57 -4.92
N LEU A 400 -10.52 19.19 -4.59
CA LEU A 400 -10.38 20.06 -3.43
C LEU A 400 -11.18 21.37 -3.57
N LEU A 401 -11.00 22.09 -4.67
CA LEU A 401 -11.62 23.41 -4.86
C LEU A 401 -13.15 23.35 -5.04
N LEU A 402 -13.66 22.23 -5.55
CA LEU A 402 -15.08 22.04 -5.82
C LEU A 402 -15.81 21.28 -4.70
N TYR A 403 -15.23 21.19 -3.50
CA TYR A 403 -15.85 20.56 -2.32
C TYR A 403 -16.18 19.07 -2.52
N VAL A 404 -15.22 18.32 -3.05
CA VAL A 404 -15.25 16.85 -3.18
C VAL A 404 -16.50 16.31 -3.92
N PRO A 405 -16.82 16.76 -5.15
CA PRO A 405 -17.92 16.17 -5.90
C PRO A 405 -17.65 14.69 -6.17
N THR A 406 -18.61 13.81 -5.89
CA THR A 406 -18.44 12.35 -5.98
C THR A 406 -17.83 11.88 -7.31
N PRO A 407 -18.28 12.35 -8.50
CA PRO A 407 -17.68 11.92 -9.77
C PRO A 407 -16.20 12.31 -9.89
N LEU A 408 -15.84 13.50 -9.39
CA LEU A 408 -14.50 14.04 -9.48
C LEU A 408 -13.55 13.35 -8.49
N ALA A 409 -14.00 13.13 -7.25
CA ALA A 409 -13.29 12.35 -6.25
C ALA A 409 -13.06 10.90 -6.69
N ALA A 410 -14.08 10.25 -7.27
CA ALA A 410 -13.96 8.91 -7.84
C ALA A 410 -12.99 8.86 -9.03
N THR A 411 -13.01 9.89 -9.89
CA THR A 411 -12.07 10.02 -11.01
C THR A 411 -10.64 10.25 -10.51
N HIS A 412 -10.46 11.07 -9.47
CA HIS A 412 -9.16 11.29 -8.84
C HIS A 412 -8.59 9.99 -8.22
N GLN A 413 -9.43 9.20 -7.55
CA GLN A 413 -9.03 7.88 -7.05
C GLN A 413 -8.65 6.93 -8.19
N SER A 414 -9.43 6.91 -9.27
CA SER A 414 -9.15 6.10 -10.47
C SER A 414 -7.84 6.52 -11.16
N GLY A 415 -7.60 7.83 -11.24
CA GLY A 415 -6.35 8.40 -11.76
C GLY A 415 -5.13 8.04 -10.92
N SER A 416 -5.30 7.87 -9.60
CA SER A 416 -4.24 7.40 -8.69
C SER A 416 -3.80 5.98 -9.04
N LEU A 417 -4.75 5.09 -9.31
CA LEU A 417 -4.46 3.74 -9.81
C LEU A 417 -3.75 3.78 -11.15
N ALA A 418 -4.22 4.59 -12.10
CA ALA A 418 -3.58 4.74 -13.40
C ALA A 418 -2.12 5.24 -13.27
N LEU A 419 -1.88 6.20 -12.38
CA LEU A 419 -0.55 6.72 -12.08
C LEU A 419 0.36 5.61 -11.54
N LEU A 420 -0.14 4.82 -10.58
CA LEU A 420 0.56 3.65 -10.06
C LEU A 420 0.81 2.59 -11.15
N SER A 421 -0.12 2.36 -12.07
CA SER A 421 0.07 1.46 -13.22
C SER A 421 1.24 1.90 -14.09
N MET A 422 1.33 3.20 -14.43
CA MET A 422 2.40 3.73 -15.26
C MET A 422 3.76 3.61 -14.55
N ALA A 423 3.79 3.84 -13.23
CA ALA A 423 5.00 3.69 -12.42
C ALA A 423 5.49 2.23 -12.39
N LEU A 424 4.56 1.27 -12.18
CA LEU A 424 4.85 -0.16 -12.22
C LEU A 424 5.28 -0.62 -13.61
N TRP A 425 4.67 -0.11 -14.67
CA TRP A 425 5.09 -0.38 -16.04
C TRP A 425 6.52 0.10 -16.29
N LEU A 426 6.85 1.35 -15.92
CA LEU A 426 8.21 1.87 -16.03
C LEU A 426 9.22 1.02 -15.25
N MET A 427 8.91 0.66 -14.00
CA MET A 427 9.76 -0.24 -13.21
C MET A 427 9.93 -1.60 -13.90
N ASN A 428 8.88 -2.11 -14.54
CA ASN A 428 8.91 -3.39 -15.25
C ASN A 428 9.84 -3.35 -16.47
N GLU A 429 9.82 -2.24 -17.22
CA GLU A 429 10.74 -1.99 -18.34
C GLU A 429 12.20 -1.86 -17.90
N LEU A 430 12.43 -1.35 -16.69
CA LEU A 430 13.76 -1.14 -16.11
C LEU A 430 14.31 -2.36 -15.36
N ARG A 431 13.61 -3.50 -15.34
CA ARG A 431 14.06 -4.73 -14.65
C ARG A 431 15.44 -5.18 -15.12
N ARG A 432 16.18 -5.83 -14.21
CA ARG A 432 17.44 -6.50 -14.57
C ARG A 432 17.12 -7.84 -15.23
N VAL A 433 17.91 -8.18 -16.24
CA VAL A 433 17.95 -9.55 -16.76
C VAL A 433 18.76 -10.37 -15.74
N PRO A 434 18.20 -11.43 -15.13
CA PRO A 434 18.98 -12.33 -14.28
C PRO A 434 20.18 -12.86 -15.05
N LYS A 435 21.37 -12.84 -14.42
CA LYS A 435 22.59 -13.41 -15.01
C LYS A 435 22.51 -14.93 -15.09
#